data_AF-A0A7J8D872-F1
#
_entry.id   AF-A0A7J8D872-F1
#
_cell.length_a   1.000
_cell.length_b   1.000
_cell.length_c   1.000
_cell.angle_alpha   90.00
_cell.angle_beta   90.00
_cell.angle_gamma   90.00
#
_symmetry.space_group_name_H-M   'P 1'
#
loop_
_entity.id
_entity.type
_entity.pdbx_description
1 polymer ?
#
loop_
_entity_poly.entity_id
_entity_poly.type
_entity_poly.pdbx_seq_one_letter_code
_entity_poly.pdbx_strand_id
1 'polypeptide(L)'
;MASAGYVLTWLLWGYLLELWTGGHTADTTHPRLRLTHKELLELNRTSVFHSPFGFLDLHTMLLDEYQERLFVGGKDLVYSLSLEQISNGYREIHWPSTALKIEECIMKGKDASECANYVRVLHHYNRTHLLTCGTGAFDPICAFIRVGYHLEVR
;
A
#
# COMPACT_ATOMS: atom_id res chain seq x y z
N MET A 1 24.94 5.97 67.36
CA MET A 1 26.00 6.54 66.50
C MET A 1 26.34 5.50 65.44
N ALA A 2 25.63 5.51 64.30
CA ALA A 2 25.96 4.61 63.20
C ALA A 2 27.34 5.01 62.65
N SER A 3 28.28 4.07 62.54
CA SER A 3 29.65 4.38 62.14
C SER A 3 29.64 4.96 60.72
N ALA A 4 30.41 6.00 60.49
CA ALA A 4 30.49 6.71 59.20
C ALA A 4 30.80 5.76 58.01
N GLY A 5 31.39 4.58 58.28
CA GLY A 5 31.63 3.54 57.29
C GLY A 5 30.36 2.94 56.68
N TYR A 6 29.30 2.74 57.47
CA TYR A 6 28.04 2.22 56.92
C TYR A 6 27.40 3.23 55.97
N VAL A 7 27.41 4.52 56.29
CA VAL A 7 26.85 5.58 55.43
C VAL A 7 27.55 5.61 54.07
N LEU A 8 28.88 5.49 54.05
CA LEU A 8 29.65 5.45 52.81
C LEU A 8 29.33 4.23 51.94
N THR A 9 29.13 3.05 52.55
CA THR A 9 28.77 1.84 51.79
C THR A 9 27.38 1.94 51.16
N TRP A 10 26.40 2.52 51.86
CA TRP A 10 25.06 2.74 51.31
C TRP A 10 25.05 3.78 50.18
N LEU A 11 25.87 4.83 50.29
CA LEU A 11 26.05 5.83 49.22
C LEU A 11 26.71 5.22 47.99
N LEU A 12 27.76 4.40 48.18
CA LEU A 12 28.43 3.70 47.07
C LEU A 12 27.50 2.69 46.40
N TRP A 13 26.69 1.95 47.15
CA TRP A 13 25.73 1.01 46.59
C TRP A 13 24.58 1.72 45.87
N GLY A 14 24.10 2.85 46.41
CA GLY A 14 23.12 3.72 45.75
C GLY A 14 23.63 4.28 44.43
N TYR A 15 24.89 4.75 44.40
CA TYR A 15 25.54 5.22 43.18
C TYR A 15 25.77 4.09 42.15
N LEU A 16 26.11 2.89 42.62
CA LEU A 16 26.20 1.70 41.75
C LEU A 16 24.83 1.31 41.17
N LEU A 17 23.75 1.49 41.94
CA LEU A 17 22.39 1.21 41.48
C LEU A 17 21.95 2.21 40.39
N GLU A 18 22.29 3.50 40.54
CA GLU A 18 22.04 4.51 39.50
C GLU A 18 22.81 4.22 38.20
N LEU A 19 24.05 3.71 38.31
CA LEU A 19 24.83 3.29 37.13
C LEU A 19 24.24 2.06 36.42
N TRP A 20 23.55 1.17 37.14
CA TRP A 20 22.88 -0.01 36.56
C TRP A 20 21.49 0.32 35.99
N THR A 21 20.81 1.35 36.49
CA THR A 21 19.53 1.81 35.95
C THR A 21 19.66 2.80 34.80
N GLY A 22 20.88 3.08 34.33
CA GLY A 22 21.16 3.68 33.03
C GLY A 22 20.79 2.76 31.86
N GLY A 23 19.64 2.09 31.93
CA GLY A 23 19.01 1.50 30.77
C GLY A 23 18.76 2.65 29.80
N HIS A 24 19.51 2.66 28.70
CA HIS A 24 19.25 3.53 27.57
C HIS A 24 17.76 3.48 27.25
N THR A 25 17.02 4.50 27.67
CA THR A 25 15.72 4.80 27.07
C THR A 25 16.05 5.15 25.64
N ALA A 26 15.99 4.16 24.75
CA ALA A 26 16.11 4.38 23.32
C ALA A 26 15.01 5.38 22.96
N ASP A 27 15.38 6.63 22.74
CA ASP A 27 14.47 7.69 22.32
C ASP A 27 13.84 7.24 20.99
N THR A 28 12.60 6.76 21.06
CA THR A 28 11.90 6.11 19.94
C THR A 28 11.39 7.11 18.90
N THR A 29 11.75 8.39 19.03
CA THR A 29 11.27 9.47 18.14
C THR A 29 11.88 9.42 16.75
N HIS A 30 12.99 8.69 16.54
CA HIS A 30 13.70 8.63 15.26
C HIS A 30 13.76 7.20 14.69
N PRO A 31 13.52 7.01 13.37
CA PRO A 31 13.62 5.71 12.74
C PRO A 31 15.06 5.18 12.78
N ARG A 32 15.22 3.90 13.15
CA ARG A 32 16.54 3.25 13.28
C ARG A 32 17.30 3.16 11.96
N LEU A 33 16.58 3.10 10.84
CA LEU A 33 17.12 3.09 9.50
C LEU A 33 16.34 4.11 8.67
N ARG A 34 17.03 5.10 8.11
CA ARG A 34 16.46 6.10 7.21
C ARG A 34 17.17 5.97 5.87
N LEU A 35 16.43 5.57 4.85
CA LEU A 35 16.92 5.44 3.49
C LEU A 35 16.27 6.51 2.61
N THR A 36 17.06 7.17 1.80
CA THR A 36 16.62 8.05 0.71
C THR A 36 16.09 7.21 -0.46
N HIS A 37 15.34 7.84 -1.36
CA HIS A 37 14.85 7.16 -2.56
C HIS A 37 16.00 6.60 -3.42
N LYS A 38 17.11 7.34 -3.51
CA LYS A 38 18.32 6.88 -4.22
C LYS A 38 18.90 5.62 -3.59
N GLU A 39 19.08 5.61 -2.27
CA GLU A 39 19.58 4.43 -1.54
C GLU A 39 18.64 3.23 -1.68
N LEU A 40 17.32 3.44 -1.65
CA LEU A 40 16.33 2.38 -1.85
C LEU A 40 16.44 1.70 -3.22
N LEU A 41 16.73 2.48 -4.27
CA LEU A 41 16.93 1.96 -5.62
C LEU A 41 18.28 1.24 -5.75
N GLU A 42 19.35 1.80 -5.17
CA GLU A 42 20.70 1.22 -5.21
C GLU A 42 20.79 -0.13 -4.47
N LEU A 43 19.96 -0.34 -3.44
CA LEU A 43 19.93 -1.59 -2.68
C LEU A 43 19.38 -2.78 -3.47
N ASN A 44 18.81 -2.60 -4.67
CA ASN A 44 18.17 -3.64 -5.49
C ASN A 44 17.13 -4.46 -4.72
N ARG A 45 16.50 -3.85 -3.71
CA ARG A 45 15.46 -4.45 -2.85
C ARG A 45 14.09 -3.84 -3.08
N THR A 46 13.96 -2.99 -4.09
CA THR A 46 12.71 -2.32 -4.44
C THR A 46 12.33 -2.68 -5.87
N SER A 47 11.06 -2.97 -6.07
CA SER A 47 10.43 -3.14 -7.37
C SER A 47 9.53 -1.94 -7.62
N VAL A 48 9.66 -1.32 -8.80
CA VAL A 48 8.88 -0.14 -9.17
C VAL A 48 8.03 -0.48 -10.39
N PHE A 49 6.75 -0.19 -10.29
CA PHE A 49 5.83 -0.25 -11.42
C PHE A 49 5.64 1.14 -12.00
N HIS A 50 5.81 1.25 -13.32
CA HIS A 50 5.53 2.47 -14.06
C HIS A 50 4.32 2.22 -14.96
N SER A 51 3.27 3.04 -14.80
CA SER A 51 2.12 3.00 -15.71
C SER A 51 2.57 3.34 -17.13
N PRO A 52 2.13 2.63 -18.16
CA PRO A 52 2.28 3.06 -19.55
C PRO A 52 1.65 4.44 -19.80
N PHE A 53 0.62 4.78 -19.04
CA PHE A 53 -0.15 6.02 -19.18
C PHE A 53 0.32 7.14 -18.23
N GLY A 54 1.48 6.98 -17.58
CA GLY A 54 2.06 7.97 -16.67
C GLY A 54 1.62 7.80 -15.22
N PHE A 55 0.81 8.71 -14.69
CA PHE A 55 0.39 8.64 -13.28
C PHE A 55 -0.69 7.57 -13.11
N LEU A 56 -0.47 6.66 -12.16
CA LEU A 56 -1.31 5.49 -11.95
C LEU A 56 -2.64 5.82 -11.25
N ASP A 57 -2.75 7.03 -10.70
CA ASP A 57 -3.84 7.53 -9.84
C ASP A 57 -4.48 6.42 -9.00
N LEU A 58 -3.66 5.88 -8.11
CA LEU A 58 -3.93 4.70 -7.31
C LEU A 58 -5.01 4.98 -6.27
N HIS A 59 -6.11 4.23 -6.32
CA HIS A 59 -7.21 4.39 -5.37
C HIS A 59 -7.45 3.15 -4.51
N THR A 60 -7.16 1.95 -5.01
CA THR A 60 -7.40 0.70 -4.26
C THR A 60 -6.46 -0.42 -4.70
N MET A 61 -6.16 -1.34 -3.78
CA MET A 61 -5.26 -2.47 -4.01
C MET A 61 -5.81 -3.73 -3.33
N LEU A 62 -5.61 -4.88 -3.96
CA LEU A 62 -5.98 -6.18 -3.44
C LEU A 62 -4.85 -7.18 -3.74
N LEU A 63 -4.20 -7.69 -2.68
CA LEU A 63 -3.23 -8.76 -2.79
C LEU A 63 -3.95 -10.11 -2.85
N ASP A 64 -3.71 -10.87 -3.91
CA ASP A 64 -4.18 -12.24 -4.09
C ASP A 64 -2.97 -13.19 -4.09
N GLU A 65 -2.67 -13.78 -2.94
CA GLU A 65 -1.58 -14.74 -2.79
C GLU A 65 -1.85 -16.04 -3.57
N TYR A 66 -3.13 -16.44 -3.74
CA TYR A 66 -3.48 -17.66 -4.46
C TYR A 66 -3.22 -17.54 -5.97
N GLN A 67 -3.41 -16.35 -6.53
CA GLN A 67 -3.11 -16.06 -7.94
C GLN A 67 -1.70 -15.48 -8.14
N GLU A 68 -0.91 -15.35 -7.07
CA GLU A 68 0.40 -14.67 -7.04
C GLU A 68 0.39 -13.29 -7.70
N ARG A 69 -0.68 -12.52 -7.44
CA ARG A 69 -0.95 -11.26 -8.14
C ARG A 69 -1.39 -10.15 -7.18
N LEU A 70 -0.95 -8.93 -7.47
CA LEU A 70 -1.45 -7.70 -6.87
C LEU A 70 -2.40 -7.01 -7.85
N PHE A 71 -3.67 -6.94 -7.50
CA PHE A 71 -4.66 -6.18 -8.27
C PHE A 71 -4.69 -4.73 -7.79
N VAL A 72 -4.78 -3.81 -8.73
CA VAL A 72 -4.64 -2.38 -8.46
C VAL A 72 -5.70 -1.63 -9.26
N GLY A 73 -6.55 -0.86 -8.60
CA GLY A 73 -7.57 -0.03 -9.23
C GLY A 73 -7.16 1.43 -9.23
N GLY A 74 -7.33 2.08 -10.39
CA GLY A 74 -7.02 3.49 -10.57
C GLY A 74 -8.12 4.23 -11.33
N LYS A 75 -7.77 5.36 -11.95
CA LYS A 75 -8.64 6.11 -12.84
C LYS A 75 -8.83 5.35 -14.16
N ASP A 76 -10.07 4.98 -14.45
CA ASP A 76 -10.52 4.29 -15.67
C ASP A 76 -9.83 2.95 -15.94
N LEU A 77 -9.15 2.37 -14.94
CA LEU A 77 -8.28 1.20 -15.14
C LEU A 77 -8.26 0.25 -13.95
N VAL A 78 -7.98 -1.01 -14.26
CA VAL A 78 -7.60 -2.05 -13.28
C VAL A 78 -6.36 -2.78 -13.79
N TYR A 79 -5.29 -2.81 -13.00
CA TYR A 79 -4.11 -3.63 -13.24
C TYR A 79 -4.13 -4.94 -12.45
N SER A 80 -3.49 -5.96 -13.02
CA SER A 80 -3.11 -7.20 -12.36
C SER A 80 -1.60 -7.36 -12.51
N LEU A 81 -0.85 -7.09 -11.44
CA LEU A 81 0.60 -7.13 -11.40
C LEU A 81 1.06 -8.51 -10.89
N SER A 82 2.05 -9.12 -11.54
CA SER A 82 2.69 -10.34 -11.02
C SER A 82 3.53 -10.02 -9.78
N LEU A 83 3.41 -10.81 -8.71
CA LEU A 83 4.24 -10.62 -7.52
C LEU A 83 5.71 -10.99 -7.75
N GLU A 84 5.99 -11.88 -8.70
CA GLU A 84 7.36 -12.25 -9.09
C GLU A 84 8.04 -11.13 -9.89
N GLN A 85 7.33 -10.56 -10.87
CA GLN A 85 7.85 -9.51 -11.74
C GLN A 85 6.81 -8.42 -12.01
N ILE A 86 6.70 -7.48 -11.06
CA ILE A 86 5.72 -6.38 -11.09
C ILE A 86 5.87 -5.49 -12.35
N SER A 87 7.09 -5.29 -12.87
CA SER A 87 7.35 -4.36 -13.98
C SER A 87 6.92 -4.87 -15.36
N ASN A 88 7.04 -6.18 -15.63
CA ASN A 88 6.88 -6.74 -16.98
C ASN A 88 5.73 -7.74 -17.11
N GLY A 89 5.25 -8.31 -16.00
CA GLY A 89 4.21 -9.36 -15.99
C GLY A 89 2.78 -8.85 -15.79
N TYR A 90 2.54 -7.55 -16.01
CA TYR A 90 1.24 -6.95 -15.72
C TYR A 90 0.19 -7.22 -16.82
N ARG A 91 -1.07 -7.19 -16.42
CA ARG A 91 -2.23 -7.15 -17.31
C ARG A 91 -3.10 -5.96 -16.94
N GLU A 92 -3.86 -5.43 -17.89
CA GLU A 92 -4.70 -4.26 -17.67
C GLU A 92 -6.10 -4.44 -18.26
N ILE A 93 -7.07 -3.81 -17.62
CA ILE A 93 -8.44 -3.65 -18.10
C ILE A 93 -8.73 -2.15 -18.10
N HIS A 94 -8.97 -1.61 -19.29
CA HIS A 94 -9.53 -0.27 -19.46
C HIS A 94 -11.02 -0.33 -19.16
N TRP A 95 -11.45 0.41 -18.15
CA TRP A 95 -12.83 0.45 -17.69
C TRP A 95 -13.32 1.89 -17.48
N PRO A 96 -13.33 2.73 -18.53
CA PRO A 96 -13.79 4.11 -18.43
C PRO A 96 -15.31 4.22 -18.32
N SER A 97 -15.77 5.39 -17.85
CA SER A 97 -17.18 5.76 -17.99
C SER A 97 -17.52 6.06 -19.46
N THR A 98 -18.77 5.79 -19.87
CA THR A 98 -19.24 6.12 -21.23
C THR A 98 -19.25 7.64 -21.45
N ALA A 99 -19.03 8.10 -22.67
CA ALA A 99 -19.05 9.53 -23.02
C ALA A 99 -20.30 10.26 -22.52
N LEU A 100 -21.49 9.64 -22.63
CA LEU A 100 -22.75 10.19 -22.14
C LEU A 100 -22.71 10.47 -20.63
N LYS A 101 -22.28 9.50 -19.82
CA LYS A 101 -22.14 9.67 -18.36
C LYS A 101 -21.14 10.76 -17.98
N ILE A 102 -20.05 10.86 -18.74
CA ILE A 102 -19.03 11.91 -18.52
C ILE A 102 -19.66 13.28 -18.80
N GLU A 103 -20.37 13.43 -19.91
CA GLU A 103 -21.08 14.67 -20.26
C GLU A 103 -22.13 15.03 -19.21
N GLU A 104 -22.95 14.07 -18.79
CA GLU A 104 -23.94 14.28 -17.71
C GLU A 104 -23.30 14.71 -16.39
N CYS A 105 -22.16 14.11 -16.03
CA CYS A 105 -21.41 14.48 -14.84
C CYS A 105 -20.91 15.94 -14.91
N ILE A 106 -20.36 16.35 -16.05
CA ILE A 106 -19.88 17.72 -16.28
C ILE A 106 -21.06 18.70 -16.28
N MET A 107 -22.18 18.37 -16.94
CA MET A 107 -23.39 19.19 -16.97
C MET A 107 -23.99 19.39 -15.56
N LYS A 108 -23.79 18.43 -14.65
CA LYS A 108 -24.17 18.54 -13.22
C LYS A 108 -23.20 19.41 -12.41
N GLY A 109 -22.19 20.01 -13.04
CA GLY A 109 -21.27 20.98 -12.42
C GLY A 109 -20.04 20.36 -11.75
N LYS A 110 -19.70 19.11 -12.07
CA LYS A 110 -18.46 18.48 -11.59
C LYS A 110 -17.28 18.85 -12.46
N ASP A 111 -16.08 18.84 -11.88
CA ASP A 111 -14.87 19.09 -12.64
C ASP A 111 -14.62 17.93 -13.63
N ALA A 112 -14.13 18.25 -14.83
CA ALA A 112 -13.89 17.25 -15.87
C ALA A 112 -12.89 16.17 -15.42
N SER A 113 -11.97 16.49 -14.50
CA SER A 113 -11.07 15.50 -13.93
C SER A 113 -11.82 14.46 -13.10
N GLU A 114 -12.84 14.86 -12.33
CA GLU A 114 -13.65 14.01 -11.45
C GLU A 114 -14.68 13.16 -12.21
N CYS A 115 -14.99 13.50 -13.47
CA CYS A 115 -15.94 12.79 -14.32
C CYS A 115 -15.31 11.59 -15.02
N ALA A 116 -14.85 10.62 -14.23
CA ALA A 116 -14.25 9.38 -14.69
C ALA A 116 -14.70 8.19 -13.82
N ASN A 117 -14.35 6.98 -14.23
CA ASN A 117 -14.55 5.80 -13.41
C ASN A 117 -13.33 5.54 -12.51
N TYR A 118 -13.39 6.01 -11.28
CA TYR A 118 -12.37 5.71 -10.27
C TYR A 118 -12.70 4.41 -9.58
N VAL A 119 -11.84 3.40 -9.74
CA VAL A 119 -12.03 2.10 -9.08
C VAL A 119 -11.78 2.26 -7.59
N ARG A 120 -12.78 1.92 -6.77
CA ARG A 120 -12.75 2.07 -5.31
C ARG A 120 -12.83 0.75 -4.57
N VAL A 121 -13.44 -0.26 -5.19
CA VAL A 121 -13.62 -1.59 -4.60
C VAL A 121 -12.95 -2.62 -5.49
N LEU A 122 -12.05 -3.40 -4.90
CA LEU A 122 -11.54 -4.66 -5.42
C LEU A 122 -11.68 -5.68 -4.29
N HIS A 123 -12.46 -6.73 -4.52
CA HIS A 123 -12.68 -7.76 -3.51
C HIS A 123 -12.83 -9.13 -4.16
N HIS A 124 -12.42 -10.20 -3.46
CA HIS A 124 -12.70 -11.55 -3.91
C HIS A 124 -14.20 -11.82 -3.89
N TYR A 125 -14.77 -12.21 -5.03
CA TYR A 125 -16.16 -12.66 -5.08
C TYR A 125 -16.23 -14.19 -4.94
N ASN A 126 -15.41 -14.88 -5.73
CA ASN A 126 -15.22 -16.33 -5.64
C ASN A 126 -13.80 -16.69 -6.10
N ARG A 127 -13.48 -17.97 -6.17
CA ARG A 127 -12.13 -18.46 -6.55
C ARG A 127 -11.67 -18.06 -7.96
N THR A 128 -12.58 -17.59 -8.81
CA THR A 128 -12.31 -17.27 -10.21
C THR A 128 -12.68 -15.85 -10.62
N HIS A 129 -13.32 -15.08 -9.72
CA HIS A 129 -13.82 -13.74 -10.01
C HIS A 129 -13.55 -12.78 -8.86
N LEU A 130 -13.19 -11.56 -9.23
CA LEU A 130 -13.19 -10.41 -8.35
C LEU A 130 -14.50 -9.62 -8.54
N LEU A 131 -15.04 -9.11 -7.44
CA LEU A 131 -16.01 -8.03 -7.48
C LEU A 131 -15.24 -6.71 -7.53
N THR A 132 -15.53 -5.92 -8.57
CA THR A 132 -14.90 -4.61 -8.77
C THR A 132 -15.97 -3.55 -8.91
N CYS A 133 -15.84 -2.43 -8.18
CA CYS A 133 -16.73 -1.29 -8.33
C CYS A 133 -15.95 0.02 -8.45
N GLY A 134 -16.50 0.95 -9.21
CA GLY A 134 -15.96 2.29 -9.38
C GLY A 134 -17.03 3.37 -9.42
N THR A 135 -16.58 4.63 -9.43
CA THR A 135 -17.47 5.80 -9.33
C THR A 135 -18.31 6.06 -10.58
N GLY A 136 -17.93 5.52 -11.74
CA GLY A 136 -18.69 5.64 -12.99
C GLY A 136 -19.10 7.07 -13.36
N ALA A 137 -18.23 8.07 -13.14
CA ALA A 137 -18.53 9.50 -13.30
C ALA A 137 -19.74 9.97 -12.47
N PHE A 138 -19.71 9.71 -11.16
CA PHE A 138 -20.80 9.96 -10.21
C PHE A 138 -22.08 9.15 -10.46
N ASP A 139 -21.98 8.07 -11.24
CA ASP A 139 -23.01 7.05 -11.39
C ASP A 139 -22.36 5.65 -11.19
N PRO A 140 -22.26 5.18 -9.92
CA PRO A 140 -21.45 4.03 -9.56
C PRO A 140 -21.79 2.76 -10.33
N ILE A 141 -20.75 2.05 -10.77
CA ILE A 141 -20.88 0.79 -11.51
C ILE A 141 -20.06 -0.31 -10.87
N CYS A 142 -20.57 -1.54 -10.98
CA CYS A 142 -19.88 -2.74 -10.51
C CYS A 142 -19.83 -3.79 -11.62
N ALA A 143 -18.78 -4.60 -11.63
CA ALA A 143 -18.60 -5.71 -12.55
C ALA A 143 -17.84 -6.86 -11.88
N PHE A 144 -17.97 -8.06 -12.45
CA PHE A 144 -17.14 -9.20 -12.07
C PHE A 144 -15.98 -9.35 -13.04
N ILE A 145 -14.75 -9.35 -12.53
CA ILE A 145 -13.54 -9.57 -13.34
C ILE A 145 -13.14 -11.03 -13.18
N ARG A 146 -13.12 -11.78 -14.28
CA ARG A 146 -12.66 -13.17 -14.29
C ARG A 146 -11.14 -13.23 -14.23
N VAL A 147 -10.61 -13.79 -13.14
CA VAL A 147 -9.17 -14.02 -12.94
C VAL A 147 -8.73 -15.43 -13.33
N GLY A 148 -9.67 -16.37 -13.42
CA GLY A 148 -9.39 -17.78 -13.73
C GLY A 148 -9.00 -18.59 -12.49
N TYR A 149 -8.58 -19.85 -12.66
CA TYR A 149 -8.01 -20.65 -11.58
C TYR A 149 -6.48 -20.59 -11.66
N HIS A 150 -5.83 -20.58 -10.51
CA HIS A 150 -4.41 -20.88 -10.45
C HIS A 150 -4.24 -22.38 -10.74
N LEU A 151 -3.70 -22.69 -11.92
CA LEU A 151 -3.25 -24.04 -12.24
C LEU A 151 -1.79 -24.10 -11.81
N GLU A 152 -1.52 -24.72 -10.66
CA GLU A 152 -0.15 -25.13 -10.33
C GLU A 152 0.33 -26.07 -11.45
N VAL A 153 1.26 -25.59 -12.27
CA VAL A 153 1.98 -26.46 -13.20
C VAL A 153 2.93 -27.29 -12.34
N ARG A 154 2.52 -28.53 -12.08
CA ARG A 154 3.33 -29.54 -11.40
C ARG A 154 4.55 -29.92 -12.22
#